data_AF-A0A381IE66-F1
#
_entry.id   AF-A0A381IE66-F1
#
_cell.length_a   1.000
_cell.length_b   1.000
_cell.length_c   1.000
_cell.angle_alpha   90.00
_cell.angle_beta   90.00
_cell.angle_gamma   90.00
#
_symmetry.space_group_name_H-M   'P 1'
#
loop_
_entity.id
_entity.type
_entity.pdbx_description
1 polymer ?
#
loop_
_entity_poly.entity_id
_entity_poly.type
_entity_poly.pdbx_seq_one_letter_code
_entity_poly.pdbx_strand_id
1 'polypeptide(L)'
;MFLVKTIPEVPFNIITFFLTCLAGYLVGGIHVFMGPLGYFTLGATGGSLIVSLVLGYIGKIGVVNFRMEEKVLNILKQIGLVFFLAIVGLRYGGKVVDSIMTSGMHLALVAIAVGVTAMMIGFLVGKYVFKLNWILLSGAVCGGMTSTPGLGAAVDALDSDDPAAGYGATYPFALLTKVILVIVLHKLPM
;
A
#
# COMPACT_ATOMS: atom_id res chain seq x y z
N MET A 1 -11.09 -11.70 -23.45
CA MET A 1 -12.23 -10.81 -23.12
C MET A 1 -12.79 -11.28 -21.77
N PHE A 2 -12.20 -10.81 -20.67
CA PHE A 2 -12.71 -11.12 -19.33
C PHE A 2 -14.02 -10.35 -19.16
N LEU A 3 -15.15 -11.05 -18.99
CA LEU A 3 -16.43 -10.44 -18.65
C LEU A 3 -16.24 -9.72 -17.31
N VAL A 4 -16.05 -8.40 -17.35
CA VAL A 4 -16.07 -7.55 -16.17
C VAL A 4 -17.46 -7.71 -15.58
N LYS A 5 -17.55 -8.43 -14.46
CA LYS A 5 -18.78 -8.61 -13.71
C LYS A 5 -19.16 -7.24 -13.16
N THR A 6 -20.04 -6.52 -13.85
CA THR A 6 -20.59 -5.22 -13.42
C THR A 6 -21.58 -5.47 -12.30
N ILE A 7 -21.06 -5.72 -11.11
CA ILE A 7 -21.85 -5.76 -9.88
C ILE A 7 -22.15 -4.31 -9.54
N PRO A 8 -23.43 -3.93 -9.39
CA PRO A 8 -23.80 -2.55 -9.07
C PRO A 8 -23.21 -2.16 -7.71
N GLU A 9 -22.69 -0.94 -7.65
CA GLU A 9 -22.24 -0.32 -6.41
C GLU A 9 -23.44 -0.12 -5.48
N VAL A 10 -23.24 -0.40 -4.20
CA VAL A 10 -24.23 -0.10 -3.15
C VAL A 10 -23.81 1.13 -2.37
N PRO A 11 -24.78 1.83 -1.74
CA PRO A 11 -24.45 2.88 -0.79
C PRO A 11 -23.53 2.34 0.32
N PHE A 12 -22.66 3.21 0.81
CA PHE A 12 -21.67 2.86 1.83
C PHE A 12 -22.31 2.19 3.04
N ASN A 13 -21.85 0.98 3.37
CA ASN A 13 -22.36 0.20 4.49
C ASN A 13 -21.27 0.02 5.55
N ILE A 14 -21.44 0.69 6.68
CA ILE A 14 -20.48 0.69 7.80
C ILE A 14 -20.19 -0.73 8.30
N ILE A 15 -21.21 -1.59 8.40
CA ILE A 15 -21.05 -2.96 8.91
C ILE A 15 -20.15 -3.76 7.98
N THR A 16 -20.38 -3.66 6.67
CA THR A 16 -19.60 -4.38 5.66
C THR A 16 -18.16 -3.85 5.59
N PHE A 17 -17.98 -2.54 5.72
CA PHE A 17 -16.67 -1.91 5.79
C PHE A 17 -15.89 -2.39 7.02
N PHE A 18 -16.53 -2.36 8.20
CA PHE A 18 -15.95 -2.85 9.44
C PHE A 18 -15.57 -4.33 9.37
N LEU A 19 -16.44 -5.20 8.84
CA LEU A 19 -16.14 -6.62 8.66
C LEU A 19 -14.95 -6.84 7.73
N THR A 20 -14.83 -6.02 6.67
CA THR A 20 -13.70 -6.07 5.75
C THR A 20 -12.40 -5.68 6.46
N CYS A 21 -12.40 -4.59 7.24
CA CYS A 21 -11.24 -4.18 8.04
C CYS A 21 -10.87 -5.21 9.10
N LEU A 22 -11.86 -5.76 9.81
CA LEU A 22 -11.66 -6.76 10.86
C LEU A 22 -11.06 -8.05 10.27
N ALA A 23 -11.65 -8.56 9.19
CA ALA A 23 -11.11 -9.72 8.47
C ALA A 23 -9.68 -9.45 7.98
N GLY A 24 -9.44 -8.26 7.44
CA GLY A 24 -8.11 -7.79 7.05
C GLY A 24 -7.09 -7.83 8.19
N TYR A 25 -7.47 -7.32 9.36
CA TYR A 25 -6.62 -7.34 10.56
C TYR A 25 -6.34 -8.77 11.03
N LEU A 26 -7.36 -9.63 11.08
CA LEU A 26 -7.23 -11.02 11.50
C LEU A 26 -6.31 -11.81 10.56
N VAL A 27 -6.51 -11.68 9.25
CA VAL A 27 -5.65 -12.30 8.22
C VAL A 27 -4.23 -11.74 8.29
N GLY A 28 -4.09 -10.43 8.53
CA GLY A 28 -2.79 -9.78 8.71
C GLY A 28 -2.00 -10.31 9.90
N GLY A 29 -2.70 -10.69 10.98
CA GLY A 29 -2.14 -11.27 12.20
C GLY A 29 -1.76 -12.75 12.09
N ILE A 30 -2.00 -13.42 10.95
CA ILE A 30 -1.59 -14.81 10.77
C ILE A 30 -0.07 -14.88 10.68
N HIS A 31 0.53 -15.61 11.62
CA HIS A 31 1.95 -15.93 11.61
C HIS A 31 2.18 -17.19 10.79
N VAL A 32 2.78 -17.03 9.61
CA VAL A 32 3.18 -18.15 8.76
C VAL A 32 4.62 -18.52 9.11
N PHE A 33 4.82 -19.75 9.59
CA PHE A 33 6.14 -20.28 9.85
C PHE A 33 6.82 -20.66 8.54
N MET A 34 7.87 -19.93 8.17
CA MET A 34 8.59 -20.11 6.92
C MET A 34 9.93 -20.82 7.17
N GLY A 35 9.91 -21.90 7.96
CA GLY A 35 11.07 -22.78 8.20
C GLY A 35 12.35 -22.02 8.57
N PRO A 36 13.44 -22.09 7.77
CA PRO A 36 14.72 -21.41 8.05
C PRO A 36 14.65 -19.88 8.14
N LEU A 37 13.62 -19.27 7.54
CA LEU A 37 13.42 -17.82 7.42
C LEU A 37 12.63 -17.24 8.61
N GLY A 38 12.17 -18.07 9.55
CA GLY A 38 11.45 -17.62 10.76
C GLY A 38 9.96 -17.36 10.51
N TYR A 39 9.37 -16.48 11.34
CA TYR A 39 7.95 -16.16 11.29
C TYR A 39 7.69 -14.97 10.37
N PHE A 40 6.82 -15.18 9.39
CA PHE A 40 6.32 -14.14 8.50
C PHE A 40 4.93 -13.68 8.96
N THR A 41 4.72 -12.37 9.01
CA THR A 41 3.40 -11.76 9.19
C THR A 41 3.19 -10.70 8.12
N LEU A 42 1.98 -10.67 7.56
CA LEU A 42 1.56 -9.63 6.60
C LEU A 42 1.37 -8.28 7.31
N GLY A 43 1.14 -8.30 8.62
CA GLY A 43 0.75 -7.13 9.39
C GLY A 43 -0.64 -6.62 9.00
N ALA A 44 -1.13 -5.64 9.76
CA ALA A 44 -2.46 -5.07 9.54
C ALA A 44 -2.61 -4.49 8.12
N THR A 45 -1.59 -3.82 7.58
CA THR A 45 -1.63 -3.20 6.26
C THR A 45 -1.64 -4.22 5.13
N GLY A 46 -0.81 -5.26 5.19
CA GLY A 46 -0.79 -6.32 4.17
C GLY A 46 -2.07 -7.15 4.18
N GLY A 47 -2.55 -7.54 5.37
CA GLY A 47 -3.78 -8.31 5.53
C GLY A 47 -5.01 -7.55 5.05
N SER A 48 -5.17 -6.29 5.47
CA SER A 48 -6.29 -5.44 5.04
C SER A 48 -6.30 -5.20 3.53
N LEU A 49 -5.15 -5.02 2.90
CA LEU A 49 -5.09 -4.82 1.45
C LEU A 49 -5.46 -6.09 0.68
N ILE A 50 -4.91 -7.25 1.04
CA ILE A 50 -5.23 -8.52 0.39
C ILE A 50 -6.71 -8.86 0.55
N VAL A 51 -7.23 -8.76 1.78
CA VAL A 51 -8.64 -9.07 2.07
C VAL A 51 -9.57 -8.12 1.32
N SER A 52 -9.30 -6.81 1.32
CA SER A 52 -10.13 -5.83 0.61
C SER A 52 -10.11 -6.04 -0.90
N LEU A 53 -8.96 -6.43 -1.47
CA LEU A 53 -8.84 -6.70 -2.91
C LEU A 53 -9.59 -7.98 -3.31
N VAL A 54 -9.48 -9.04 -2.51
CA VAL A 54 -10.21 -10.30 -2.73
C VAL A 54 -11.72 -10.10 -2.57
N LEU A 55 -12.16 -9.45 -1.49
CA LEU A 55 -13.58 -9.17 -1.26
C LEU A 55 -14.16 -8.20 -2.31
N GLY A 56 -13.39 -7.20 -2.71
CA GLY A 56 -13.75 -6.29 -3.81
C GLY A 56 -13.90 -7.02 -5.16
N TYR A 57 -13.02 -7.98 -5.44
CA TYR A 57 -13.10 -8.82 -6.65
C TYR A 57 -14.31 -9.76 -6.65
N ILE A 58 -14.58 -10.43 -5.52
CA ILE A 58 -15.77 -11.28 -5.35
C ILE A 58 -17.04 -10.42 -5.49
N GLY A 59 -16.97 -9.21 -4.94
CA GLY A 59 -17.96 -8.15 -5.01
C GLY A 59 -19.21 -8.40 -4.18
N LYS A 60 -19.83 -9.58 -4.25
CA LYS A 60 -21.03 -9.92 -3.46
C LYS A 60 -20.95 -11.33 -2.89
N ILE A 61 -21.14 -11.45 -1.58
CA ILE A 61 -21.28 -12.74 -0.88
C ILE A 61 -22.64 -12.73 -0.15
N GLY A 62 -23.60 -13.50 -0.66
CA GLY A 62 -24.95 -13.56 -0.09
C GLY A 62 -25.67 -12.21 -0.13
N VAL A 63 -26.07 -11.70 1.03
CA VAL A 63 -26.74 -10.39 1.20
C VAL A 63 -25.77 -9.21 1.31
N VAL A 64 -24.46 -9.48 1.48
CA VAL A 64 -23.43 -8.47 1.71
C VAL A 64 -22.76 -8.11 0.38
N ASN A 65 -22.68 -6.82 0.06
CA ASN A 65 -22.00 -6.28 -1.12
C ASN A 65 -20.78 -5.46 -0.68
N PHE A 66 -19.62 -5.85 -1.18
CA PHE A 66 -18.31 -5.27 -0.88
C PHE A 66 -17.91 -4.18 -1.89
N ARG A 67 -18.63 -4.04 -3.01
CA ARG A 67 -18.48 -2.91 -3.94
C ARG A 67 -19.37 -1.77 -3.50
N MET A 68 -18.76 -0.80 -2.83
CA MET A 68 -19.42 0.41 -2.36
C MET A 68 -19.13 1.58 -3.29
N GLU A 69 -19.93 2.63 -3.16
CA GLU A 69 -19.73 3.90 -3.84
C GLU A 69 -18.31 4.46 -3.64
N GLU A 70 -17.58 4.62 -4.74
CA GLU A 70 -16.17 5.05 -4.73
C GLU A 70 -16.00 6.42 -4.05
N LYS A 71 -16.94 7.35 -4.30
CA LYS A 71 -16.92 8.69 -3.73
C LYS A 71 -16.78 8.71 -2.21
N VAL A 72 -17.52 7.84 -1.51
CA VAL A 72 -17.48 7.78 -0.04
C VAL A 72 -16.17 7.14 0.43
N LEU A 73 -15.71 6.08 -0.25
CA LEU A 73 -14.43 5.43 0.05
C LEU A 73 -13.25 6.40 -0.11
N ASN A 74 -13.29 7.27 -1.11
CA ASN A 74 -12.25 8.26 -1.36
C ASN A 74 -12.19 9.33 -0.28
N ILE A 75 -13.35 9.81 0.18
CA ILE A 75 -13.42 10.73 1.31
C ILE A 75 -12.82 10.08 2.56
N LEU A 76 -13.19 8.82 2.85
CA LEU A 76 -12.61 8.08 3.99
C LEU A 76 -11.10 7.89 3.86
N LYS A 77 -10.61 7.56 2.67
CA LYS A 77 -9.18 7.42 2.36
C LYS A 77 -8.44 8.73 2.60
N GLN A 78 -8.94 9.85 2.07
CA GLN A 78 -8.31 11.17 2.24
C GLN A 78 -8.31 11.60 3.71
N ILE A 79 -9.42 11.45 4.42
CA ILE A 79 -9.50 11.73 5.86
C ILE A 79 -8.46 10.90 6.63
N GLY A 80 -8.40 9.59 6.36
CA GLY A 80 -7.42 8.70 6.98
C GLY A 80 -5.97 9.10 6.68
N LEU A 81 -5.68 9.51 5.44
CA LEU A 81 -4.36 9.97 5.03
C LEU A 81 -3.95 11.27 5.71
N VAL A 82 -4.87 12.24 5.80
CA VAL A 82 -4.64 13.53 6.47
C VAL A 82 -4.36 13.31 7.96
N PHE A 83 -5.17 12.50 8.64
CA PHE A 83 -4.91 12.16 10.05
C PHE A 83 -3.59 11.41 10.23
N PHE A 84 -3.28 10.44 9.36
CA PHE A 84 -2.01 9.73 9.39
C PHE A 84 -0.82 10.68 9.27
N LEU A 85 -0.83 11.57 8.27
CA LEU A 85 0.25 12.54 8.06
C LEU A 85 0.35 13.55 9.21
N ALA A 86 -0.78 14.03 9.74
CA ALA A 86 -0.80 14.93 10.89
C ALA A 86 -0.17 14.28 12.14
N ILE A 87 -0.54 13.04 12.45
CA ILE A 87 0.00 12.32 13.61
C ILE A 87 1.49 12.03 13.44
N VAL A 88 1.93 11.57 12.25
CA VAL A 88 3.35 11.32 11.96
C VAL A 88 4.15 12.61 12.07
N GLY A 89 3.65 13.71 11.50
CA GLY A 89 4.27 15.04 11.59
C GLY A 89 4.42 15.52 13.03
N LEU A 90 3.37 15.41 13.84
CA LEU A 90 3.40 15.81 15.25
C LEU A 90 4.32 14.93 16.11
N ARG A 91 4.35 13.61 15.87
CA ARG A 91 5.15 12.66 16.66
C ARG A 91 6.65 12.72 16.36
N TYR A 92 7.00 12.88 15.09
CA TYR A 92 8.38 12.76 14.62
C TYR A 92 8.99 14.08 14.19
N GLY A 93 8.21 15.13 13.93
CA GLY A 93 8.69 16.41 13.40
C GLY A 93 9.82 17.04 14.21
N GLY A 94 9.69 17.09 15.55
CA GLY A 94 10.75 17.62 16.42
C GLY A 94 12.00 16.74 16.44
N LYS A 95 11.83 15.41 16.38
CA LYS A 95 12.94 14.43 16.44
C LYS A 95 13.78 14.39 15.16
N VAL A 96 13.22 14.84 14.04
CA VAL A 96 13.94 14.88 12.76
C VAL A 96 15.14 15.80 12.84
N VAL A 97 15.01 16.96 13.48
CA VAL A 97 16.10 17.94 13.61
C VAL A 97 17.26 17.34 14.41
N ASP A 98 16.97 16.79 15.59
CA ASP A 98 17.97 16.14 16.45
C ASP A 98 18.66 14.95 15.76
N SER A 99 17.89 14.17 14.98
CA SER A 99 18.41 13.01 14.25
C SER A 99 19.35 13.43 13.11
N ILE A 100 19.04 14.50 12.38
CA ILE A 100 19.87 14.99 11.28
C ILE A 100 21.21 15.53 11.79
N MET A 101 21.22 16.22 12.94
CA MET A 101 22.42 16.91 13.45
C MET A 101 23.53 15.99 13.97
N THR A 102 23.23 14.73 14.31
CA THR A 102 24.23 13.77 14.83
C THR A 102 24.83 12.91 13.73
N SER A 103 24.05 12.00 13.16
CA SER A 103 24.51 11.09 12.10
C SER A 103 23.41 10.81 11.06
N GLY A 104 22.22 11.37 11.26
CA GLY A 104 21.08 11.18 10.37
C GLY A 104 21.25 11.85 9.01
N MET A 105 22.12 12.86 8.86
CA MET A 105 22.38 13.47 7.55
C MET A 105 22.92 12.45 6.54
N HIS A 106 23.91 11.62 6.93
CA HIS A 106 24.45 10.59 6.05
C HIS A 106 23.41 9.53 5.71
N LEU A 107 22.66 9.06 6.71
CA LEU A 107 21.58 8.10 6.51
C LEU A 107 20.46 8.65 5.63
N ALA A 108 20.12 9.94 5.79
CA ALA A 108 19.11 10.62 4.98
C ALA A 108 19.56 10.73 3.52
N LEU A 109 20.80 11.13 3.26
CA LEU A 109 21.33 11.21 1.90
C LEU A 109 21.36 9.84 1.21
N VAL A 110 21.79 8.79 1.92
CA VAL A 110 21.77 7.42 1.40
C VAL A 110 20.34 6.96 1.13
N ALA A 111 19.41 7.23 2.05
CA ALA A 111 18.00 6.87 1.87
C ALA A 111 17.35 7.60 0.67
N ILE A 112 17.66 8.88 0.48
CA ILE A 112 17.21 9.66 -0.68
C ILE A 112 17.80 9.09 -1.96
N ALA A 113 19.11 8.86 -2.00
CA ALA A 113 19.77 8.31 -3.18
C ALA A 113 19.17 6.95 -3.57
N VAL A 114 19.12 6.00 -2.63
CA VAL A 114 18.55 4.67 -2.86
C VAL A 114 17.07 4.75 -3.25
N GLY A 115 16.28 5.59 -2.56
CA GLY A 115 14.86 5.76 -2.84
C GLY A 115 14.60 6.33 -4.24
N VAL A 116 15.32 7.39 -4.62
CA VAL A 116 15.21 8.00 -5.95
C VAL A 116 15.66 7.02 -7.02
N THR A 117 16.79 6.32 -6.82
CA THR A 117 17.26 5.33 -7.79
C THR A 117 16.25 4.19 -7.97
N ALA A 118 15.68 3.65 -6.88
CA ALA A 118 14.67 2.59 -6.95
C ALA A 118 13.40 3.07 -7.67
N MET A 119 12.91 4.28 -7.35
CA MET A 119 11.75 4.88 -8.04
C MET A 119 12.02 5.09 -9.54
N MET A 120 13.19 5.61 -9.90
CA MET A 120 13.57 5.83 -11.29
C MET A 120 13.67 4.52 -12.07
N ILE A 121 14.27 3.49 -11.48
CA ILE A 121 14.32 2.15 -12.10
C ILE A 121 12.89 1.61 -12.29
N GLY A 122 12.05 1.66 -11.26
CA GLY A 122 10.66 1.21 -11.35
C GLY A 122 9.86 1.96 -12.42
N PHE A 123 10.04 3.27 -12.51
CA PHE A 123 9.43 4.11 -13.54
C PHE A 123 9.93 3.75 -14.95
N LEU A 124 11.24 3.66 -15.15
CA LEU A 124 11.84 3.34 -16.45
C LEU A 124 11.41 1.96 -16.94
N VAL A 125 11.46 0.95 -16.07
CA VAL A 125 11.02 -0.41 -16.40
C VAL A 125 9.52 -0.43 -16.71
N GLY A 126 8.69 0.20 -15.87
CA GLY A 126 7.25 0.26 -16.09
C GLY A 126 6.86 0.98 -17.38
N LYS A 127 7.53 2.08 -17.72
CA LYS A 127 7.24 2.88 -18.92
C LYS A 127 7.80 2.26 -20.20
N TYR A 128 9.04 1.79 -20.20
CA TYR A 128 9.73 1.38 -21.43
C TYR A 128 9.67 -0.13 -21.70
N VAL A 129 9.69 -0.96 -20.66
CA VAL A 129 9.64 -2.42 -20.81
C VAL A 129 8.18 -2.89 -20.83
N PHE A 130 7.40 -2.50 -19.81
CA PHE A 130 6.00 -2.93 -19.68
C PHE A 130 5.00 -2.01 -20.39
N LYS A 131 5.43 -0.83 -20.86
CA LYS A 131 4.61 0.13 -21.61
C LYS A 131 3.30 0.48 -20.91
N LEU A 132 3.34 0.63 -19.59
CA LEU A 132 2.16 0.97 -18.78
C LEU A 132 1.71 2.42 -19.00
N ASN A 133 0.40 2.67 -18.94
CA ASN A 133 -0.15 4.03 -18.86
C ASN A 133 0.35 4.71 -17.58
N TRP A 134 0.64 6.02 -17.66
CA TRP A 134 1.01 6.88 -16.55
C TRP A 134 0.11 6.74 -15.31
N ILE A 135 -1.20 6.61 -15.50
CA ILE A 135 -2.17 6.50 -14.41
C ILE A 135 -1.93 5.21 -13.58
N LEU A 136 -1.77 4.07 -14.27
CA LEU A 136 -1.49 2.80 -13.61
C LEU A 136 -0.05 2.76 -13.07
N LEU A 137 0.89 3.36 -13.80
CA LEU A 137 2.30 3.39 -13.46
C LEU A 137 2.57 4.20 -12.19
N SER A 138 1.93 5.37 -12.01
CA SER A 138 2.09 6.20 -10.81
C SER A 138 1.66 5.42 -9.56
N GLY A 139 0.52 4.74 -9.64
CA GLY A 139 0.04 3.83 -8.60
C GLY A 139 0.99 2.66 -8.34
N ALA A 140 1.45 2.00 -9.40
CA ALA A 140 2.36 0.87 -9.33
C ALA A 140 3.69 1.22 -8.65
N VAL A 141 4.27 2.38 -8.96
CA VAL A 141 5.49 2.89 -8.32
C VAL A 141 5.24 3.19 -6.84
N CYS A 142 4.11 3.82 -6.50
CA CYS A 142 3.74 4.05 -5.10
C CYS A 142 3.55 2.74 -4.32
N GLY A 143 2.93 1.73 -4.94
CA GLY A 143 2.77 0.40 -4.34
C GLY A 143 4.09 -0.33 -4.16
N GLY A 144 5.00 -0.25 -5.14
CA GLY A 144 6.36 -0.78 -5.05
C GLY A 144 7.18 -0.14 -3.92
N MET A 145 7.05 1.18 -3.76
CA MET A 145 7.65 1.91 -2.65
C MET A 145 6.93 1.68 -1.31
N THR A 146 5.80 0.98 -1.32
CA THR A 146 4.88 0.80 -0.18
C THR A 146 4.51 2.14 0.47
N SER A 147 4.35 3.20 -0.34
CA SER A 147 4.10 4.56 0.11
C SER A 147 2.65 4.97 -0.13
N THR A 148 1.82 4.83 0.90
CA THR A 148 0.41 5.26 0.88
C THR A 148 0.24 6.78 0.71
N PRO A 149 1.10 7.65 1.30
CA PRO A 149 1.09 9.09 0.99
C PRO A 149 1.42 9.40 -0.47
N GLY A 150 2.32 8.62 -1.09
CA GLY A 150 2.58 8.74 -2.52
C GLY A 150 1.35 8.44 -3.37
N LEU A 151 0.58 7.40 -3.01
CA LEU A 151 -0.69 7.11 -3.67
C LEU A 151 -1.70 8.25 -3.49
N GLY A 152 -1.81 8.81 -2.29
CA GLY A 152 -2.69 9.96 -2.04
C GLY A 152 -2.34 11.14 -2.94
N ALA A 153 -1.06 11.50 -3.01
CA ALA A 153 -0.59 12.56 -3.89
C ALA A 153 -0.84 12.25 -5.38
N ALA A 154 -0.72 10.99 -5.81
CA ALA A 154 -1.01 10.59 -7.19
C ALA A 154 -2.50 10.70 -7.54
N VAL A 155 -3.39 10.31 -6.61
CA VAL A 155 -4.85 10.44 -6.76
C VAL A 155 -5.24 11.91 -6.82
N ASP A 156 -4.72 12.73 -5.90
CA ASP A 156 -5.00 14.16 -5.86
C ASP A 156 -4.49 14.88 -7.13
N ALA A 157 -3.32 14.48 -7.67
CA ALA A 157 -2.75 15.07 -8.88
C ALA A 157 -3.49 14.66 -10.16
N LEU A 158 -4.12 13.49 -10.19
CA LEU A 158 -4.85 12.97 -11.35
C LEU A 158 -6.36 13.20 -11.27
N ASP A 159 -6.87 13.70 -10.13
CA ASP A 159 -8.30 13.83 -9.81
C ASP A 159 -9.09 12.55 -10.11
N SER A 160 -8.45 11.40 -9.85
CA SER A 160 -8.97 10.07 -10.16
C SER A 160 -8.35 9.00 -9.27
N ASP A 161 -9.14 7.98 -8.93
CA ASP A 161 -8.73 6.83 -8.12
C ASP A 161 -8.16 5.67 -8.91
N ASP A 162 -8.10 5.79 -10.24
CA ASP A 162 -7.49 4.81 -11.14
C ASP A 162 -6.05 4.38 -10.72
N PRO A 163 -5.18 5.24 -10.14
CA PRO A 163 -3.88 4.82 -9.63
C PRO A 163 -3.96 3.75 -8.52
N ALA A 164 -5.08 3.68 -7.79
CA ALA A 164 -5.26 2.69 -6.73
C ALA A 164 -5.23 1.26 -7.27
N ALA A 165 -5.62 1.03 -8.52
CA ALA A 165 -5.53 -0.28 -9.17
C ALA A 165 -4.06 -0.73 -9.30
N GLY A 166 -3.19 0.17 -9.75
CA GLY A 166 -1.74 -0.11 -9.89
C GLY A 166 -1.09 -0.35 -8.54
N TYR A 167 -1.45 0.46 -7.54
CA TYR A 167 -0.99 0.30 -6.17
C TYR A 167 -1.42 -1.05 -5.58
N GLY A 168 -2.71 -1.39 -5.71
CA GLY A 168 -3.25 -2.66 -5.21
C GLY A 168 -2.59 -3.88 -5.86
N ALA A 169 -2.21 -3.78 -7.13
CA ALA A 169 -1.51 -4.85 -7.85
C ALA A 169 -0.07 -5.03 -7.38
N THR A 170 0.70 -3.96 -7.11
CA THR A 170 2.12 -4.08 -6.76
C THR A 170 2.40 -4.18 -5.27
N TYR A 171 1.53 -3.62 -4.42
CA TYR A 171 1.77 -3.53 -2.98
C TYR A 171 1.98 -4.88 -2.27
N PRO A 172 1.16 -5.94 -2.50
CA PRO A 172 1.36 -7.23 -1.84
C PRO A 172 2.72 -7.85 -2.18
N PHE A 173 3.13 -7.78 -3.45
CA PHE A 173 4.42 -8.33 -3.90
C PHE A 173 5.58 -7.53 -3.33
N ALA A 174 5.47 -6.20 -3.30
CA ALA A 174 6.46 -5.33 -2.70
C ALA A 174 6.64 -5.64 -1.21
N LEU A 175 5.53 -5.80 -0.48
CA LEU A 175 5.54 -6.14 0.94
C LEU A 175 6.20 -7.51 1.18
N LEU A 176 5.77 -8.55 0.46
CA LEU A 176 6.34 -9.90 0.57
C LEU A 176 7.84 -9.89 0.29
N THR A 177 8.25 -9.25 -0.80
CA THR A 177 9.66 -9.15 -1.21
C THR A 177 10.47 -8.40 -0.16
N LYS A 178 9.98 -7.26 0.35
CA LYS A 178 10.65 -6.48 1.40
C LYS A 178 10.85 -7.31 2.67
N VAL A 179 9.82 -8.01 3.13
CA VAL A 179 9.93 -8.80 4.37
C VAL A 179 10.95 -9.93 4.20
N ILE A 180 10.92 -10.65 3.07
CA ILE A 180 11.91 -11.70 2.78
C ILE A 180 13.33 -11.11 2.75
N LEU A 181 13.54 -10.00 2.03
CA LEU A 181 14.84 -9.34 1.95
C LEU A 181 15.34 -8.88 3.32
N VAL A 182 14.46 -8.34 4.17
CA VAL A 182 14.83 -7.93 5.54
C VAL A 182 15.23 -9.13 6.38
N ILE A 183 14.53 -10.25 6.28
CA ILE A 183 14.89 -11.50 6.97
C ILE A 183 16.27 -11.99 6.51
N VAL A 184 16.50 -12.03 5.19
CA VAL A 184 17.80 -12.42 4.64
C VAL A 184 18.90 -11.48 5.12
N LEU A 185 18.65 -10.16 5.12
CA LEU A 185 19.60 -9.16 5.58
C LEU A 185 19.97 -9.34 7.06
N HIS A 186 19.00 -9.68 7.93
CA HIS A 186 19.26 -9.96 9.35
C HIS A 186 19.99 -11.29 9.59
N LYS A 187 19.92 -12.23 8.64
CA LYS A 187 20.61 -13.53 8.70
C LYS A 187 22.02 -13.48 8.11
N LEU A 188 22.33 -12.46 7.31
CA LEU A 188 23.69 -12.22 6.85
C LEU A 188 24.56 -11.81 8.04
N PRO A 189 25.73 -12.43 8.24
CA PRO A 189 26.68 -11.96 9.24
C PRO A 189 27.21 -10.60 8.78
N MET A 190 26.65 -9.52 9.34
CA MET A 190 27.27 -8.19 9.32
C MET A 190 28.08 -7.97 10.59
#